data_AF-A0A5C4SR96-F1
#
_entry.id   AF-A0A5C4SR96-F1
#
_cell.length_a   1.000
_cell.length_b   1.000
_cell.length_c   1.000
_cell.angle_alpha   90.00
_cell.angle_beta   90.00
_cell.angle_gamma   90.00
#
_symmetry.space_group_name_H-M   'P 1'
#
loop_
_entity.id
_entity.type
_entity.pdbx_description
1 polymer ?
#
loop_
_entity_poly.entity_id
_entity_poly.type
_entity_poly.pdbx_seq_one_letter_code
_entity_poly.pdbx_strand_id
1 'polypeptide(L)'
;MIVKNVIGANIATRDELYAKFGITAEAAQLFETEFGTFVLSVTAIENGWHVTPEPANARKALDQIEAHTLGRLLGVLKGKVAFDEHLAERFASALKARNRLNHGFYERHNIAIQSDEGRDIMVADLEELHEDLLQVWRIASGLTAAMAELVMQLQSEKPTE
;
A
#
# COMPACT_ATOMS: atom_id res chain seq x y z
N MET A 1 36.31 -37.00 -3.08
CA MET A 1 35.17 -36.99 -2.13
C MET A 1 35.20 -35.66 -1.40
N ILE A 2 34.50 -34.65 -1.91
CA ILE A 2 34.43 -33.32 -1.27
C ILE A 2 33.04 -33.23 -0.67
N VAL A 3 32.95 -33.46 0.64
CA VAL A 3 31.77 -33.14 1.43
C VAL A 3 31.76 -31.63 1.58
N LYS A 4 30.97 -30.93 0.76
CA LYS A 4 30.63 -29.54 1.02
C LYS A 4 29.66 -29.54 2.20
N ASN A 5 30.20 -29.12 3.34
CA ASN A 5 29.48 -28.83 4.56
C ASN A 5 28.51 -27.67 4.24
N VAL A 6 27.22 -27.99 4.05
CA VAL A 6 26.18 -26.97 3.96
C VAL A 6 25.96 -26.46 5.38
N ILE A 7 26.52 -25.28 5.63
CA ILE A 7 26.21 -24.43 6.78
C ILE A 7 24.68 -24.38 6.87
N GLY A 8 24.13 -24.76 8.03
CA GLY A 8 22.70 -24.99 8.24
C GLY A 8 21.84 -23.91 7.59
N ALA A 9 21.11 -24.28 6.54
CA ALA A 9 20.00 -23.49 6.07
C ALA A 9 19.02 -23.42 7.24
N ASN A 10 18.78 -22.21 7.76
CA ASN A 10 17.77 -22.03 8.78
C ASN A 10 16.42 -22.23 8.09
N ILE A 11 15.88 -23.44 8.22
CA ILE A 11 14.59 -23.84 7.67
C ILE A 11 13.54 -22.92 8.26
N ALA A 12 12.74 -22.27 7.42
CA ALA A 12 11.67 -21.41 7.87
C ALA A 12 10.69 -22.22 8.74
N THR A 13 10.48 -21.74 9.95
CA THR A 13 9.44 -22.22 10.85
C THR A 13 8.09 -21.62 10.47
N ARG A 14 7.00 -22.18 11.00
CA ARG A 14 5.67 -21.57 10.83
C ARG A 14 5.58 -20.20 11.48
N ASP A 15 6.24 -20.01 12.60
CA ASP A 15 6.23 -18.75 13.32
C ASP A 15 6.97 -17.67 12.53
N GLU A 16 8.12 -17.98 11.93
CA GLU A 16 8.83 -17.08 11.01
C GLU A 16 7.97 -16.74 9.78
N LEU A 17 7.27 -17.73 9.21
CA LEU A 17 6.35 -17.51 8.11
C LEU A 17 5.19 -16.58 8.50
N TYR A 18 4.54 -16.82 9.64
CA TYR A 18 3.45 -15.96 10.13
C TYR A 18 3.93 -14.56 10.50
N ALA A 19 5.10 -14.45 11.11
CA ALA A 19 5.74 -13.17 11.40
C ALA A 19 6.02 -12.40 10.10
N LYS A 20 6.58 -13.07 9.09
CA LYS A 20 6.84 -12.46 7.79
C LYS A 20 5.54 -12.04 7.11
N PHE A 21 4.49 -12.85 7.17
CA PHE A 21 3.18 -12.46 6.65
C PHE A 21 2.66 -11.18 7.32
N GLY A 22 2.79 -11.08 8.65
CA GLY A 22 2.43 -9.88 9.40
C GLY A 22 3.20 -8.63 8.97
N ILE A 23 4.51 -8.75 8.76
CA ILE A 23 5.36 -7.66 8.25
C ILE A 23 4.92 -7.23 6.84
N THR A 24 4.66 -8.20 5.96
CA THR A 24 4.16 -7.91 4.60
C THR A 24 2.77 -7.25 4.64
N ALA A 25 1.91 -7.67 5.57
CA ALA A 25 0.57 -7.09 5.75
C ALA A 25 0.61 -5.67 6.31
N GLU A 26 1.54 -5.36 7.22
CA GLU A 26 1.79 -3.99 7.69
C GLU A 26 2.12 -3.06 6.52
N ALA A 27 3.06 -3.44 5.65
CA ALA A 27 3.42 -2.64 4.48
C ALA A 27 2.21 -2.41 3.55
N ALA A 28 1.35 -3.41 3.37
CA ALA A 28 0.10 -3.25 2.62
C ALA A 28 -0.83 -2.21 3.29
N GLN A 29 -1.07 -2.33 4.60
CA GLN A 29 -1.95 -1.42 5.34
C GLN A 29 -1.45 0.03 5.35
N LEU A 30 -0.14 0.23 5.49
CA LEU A 30 0.48 1.55 5.42
C LEU A 30 0.32 2.16 4.03
N PHE A 31 0.52 1.37 2.96
CA PHE A 31 0.23 1.83 1.61
C PHE A 31 -1.25 2.22 1.44
N GLU A 32 -2.19 1.43 1.94
CA GLU A 32 -3.63 1.73 1.85
C GLU A 32 -3.98 3.05 2.55
N THR A 33 -3.41 3.26 3.73
CA THR A 33 -3.61 4.47 4.53
C THR A 33 -3.09 5.71 3.80
N GLU A 34 -1.87 5.64 3.28
CA GLU A 34 -1.26 6.75 2.53
C GLU A 34 -2.03 7.05 1.25
N PHE A 35 -2.43 6.01 0.51
CA PHE A 35 -3.20 6.18 -0.71
C PHE A 35 -4.58 6.80 -0.43
N GLY A 36 -5.30 6.34 0.59
CA GLY A 36 -6.57 6.93 1.00
C GLY A 36 -6.43 8.39 1.42
N THR A 37 -5.37 8.71 2.18
CA THR A 37 -5.05 10.09 2.58
C THR A 37 -4.78 10.97 1.36
N PHE A 38 -4.01 10.48 0.39
CA PHE A 38 -3.75 11.18 -0.86
C PHE A 38 -5.05 11.47 -1.65
N VAL A 39 -5.95 10.49 -1.78
CA VAL A 39 -7.27 10.67 -2.43
C VAL A 39 -8.10 11.75 -1.71
N LEU A 40 -8.09 11.73 -0.38
CA LEU A 40 -8.81 12.71 0.43
C LEU A 40 -8.24 14.12 0.22
N SER A 41 -6.92 14.27 0.22
CA SER A 41 -6.24 15.55 -0.02
C SER A 41 -6.56 16.13 -1.39
N VAL A 42 -6.50 15.32 -2.46
CA VAL A 42 -6.90 15.76 -3.81
C VAL A 42 -8.35 16.22 -3.83
N THR A 43 -9.24 15.44 -3.21
CA THR A 43 -10.67 15.78 -3.13
C THR A 43 -10.90 17.08 -2.35
N ALA A 44 -10.17 17.32 -1.27
CA ALA A 44 -10.24 18.54 -0.49
C ALA A 44 -9.71 19.77 -1.26
N ILE A 45 -8.72 19.60 -2.13
CA ILE A 45 -8.25 20.67 -3.02
C ILE A 45 -9.31 21.01 -4.07
N GLU A 46 -9.81 20.02 -4.80
CA GLU A 46 -10.81 20.21 -5.86
C GLU A 46 -12.10 20.87 -5.36
N ASN A 47 -12.51 20.57 -4.13
CA ASN A 47 -13.74 21.12 -3.55
C ASN A 47 -13.48 22.38 -2.70
N GLY A 48 -12.24 22.89 -2.64
CA GLY A 48 -11.92 24.08 -1.86
C GLY A 48 -11.98 23.90 -0.34
N TRP A 49 -12.06 22.67 0.18
CA TRP A 49 -12.17 22.38 1.61
C TRP A 49 -10.91 22.74 2.40
N HIS A 50 -9.77 22.80 1.73
CA HIS A 50 -8.52 23.32 2.29
C HIS A 50 -8.58 24.83 2.60
N VAL A 51 -9.48 25.57 1.95
CA VAL A 51 -9.69 27.03 2.09
C VAL A 51 -10.89 27.34 2.97
N THR A 52 -11.99 26.62 2.75
CA THR A 52 -13.25 26.74 3.51
C THR A 52 -13.63 25.33 3.97
N PRO A 53 -13.28 24.95 5.21
CA PRO A 53 -13.51 23.60 5.71
C PRO A 53 -14.99 23.19 5.67
N GLU A 54 -15.25 22.00 5.12
CA GLU A 54 -16.58 21.39 5.03
C GLU A 54 -16.58 20.00 5.70
N PRO A 55 -16.56 19.92 7.05
CA PRO A 55 -16.29 18.67 7.78
C PRO A 55 -17.29 17.55 7.47
N ALA A 56 -18.56 17.87 7.24
CA ALA A 56 -19.58 16.89 6.91
C ALA A 56 -19.35 16.25 5.53
N ASN A 57 -18.88 17.03 4.55
CA ASN A 57 -18.56 16.52 3.22
C ASN A 57 -17.22 15.78 3.20
N ALA A 58 -16.23 16.29 3.94
CA ALA A 58 -14.96 15.60 4.15
C ALA A 58 -15.16 14.22 4.81
N ARG A 59 -16.05 14.14 5.82
CA ARG A 59 -16.40 12.86 6.45
C ARG A 59 -17.03 11.88 5.47
N LYS A 60 -17.99 12.33 4.67
CA LYS A 60 -18.61 11.49 3.63
C LYS A 60 -17.59 11.00 2.61
N ALA A 61 -16.65 11.84 2.21
CA ALA A 61 -15.57 11.46 1.29
C ALA A 61 -14.67 10.38 1.92
N LEU A 62 -14.29 10.55 3.20
CA LEU A 62 -13.52 9.55 3.94
C LEU A 62 -14.28 8.22 4.04
N ASP A 63 -15.56 8.24 4.43
CA ASP A 63 -16.38 7.01 4.52
C ASP A 63 -16.47 6.30 3.16
N GLN A 64 -16.53 7.05 2.05
CA GLN A 64 -16.48 6.47 0.69
C GLN A 64 -15.12 5.86 0.37
N ILE A 65 -14.02 6.52 0.76
CA ILE A 65 -12.66 6.01 0.56
C ILE A 65 -12.48 4.70 1.29
N GLU A 66 -12.88 4.63 2.56
CA GLU A 66 -12.80 3.43 3.40
C GLU A 66 -13.68 2.28 2.88
N ALA A 67 -14.85 2.59 2.32
CA ALA A 67 -15.76 1.59 1.76
C ALA A 67 -15.33 1.06 0.38
N HIS A 68 -14.40 1.73 -0.32
CA HIS A 68 -14.02 1.39 -1.68
C HIS A 68 -12.78 0.49 -1.71
N THR A 69 -12.81 -0.52 -2.58
CA THR A 69 -11.58 -1.23 -2.94
C THR A 69 -10.58 -0.24 -3.54
N LEU A 70 -9.30 -0.38 -3.25
CA LEU A 70 -8.27 0.48 -3.81
C LEU A 70 -8.27 0.59 -5.34
N GLY A 71 -8.70 -0.46 -6.06
CA GLY A 71 -8.81 -0.41 -7.52
C GLY A 71 -9.81 0.64 -8.00
N ARG A 72 -10.90 0.82 -7.25
CA ARG A 72 -11.90 1.86 -7.51
C ARG A 72 -11.35 3.25 -7.19
N LEU A 73 -10.57 3.39 -6.11
CA LEU A 73 -9.90 4.64 -5.75
C LEU A 73 -8.88 5.08 -6.79
N LEU A 74 -8.11 4.15 -7.35
CA LEU A 74 -7.17 4.44 -8.45
C LEU A 74 -7.91 4.96 -9.70
N GLY A 75 -9.07 4.37 -10.02
CA GLY A 75 -9.92 4.86 -11.11
C GLY A 75 -10.42 6.29 -10.89
N VAL A 76 -10.85 6.60 -9.66
CA VAL A 76 -11.26 7.97 -9.28
C VAL A 76 -10.09 8.95 -9.44
N LEU A 77 -8.91 8.57 -8.94
CA LEU A 77 -7.72 9.42 -8.98
C LEU A 77 -7.24 9.72 -10.40
N LYS A 78 -7.26 8.74 -11.32
CA LYS A 78 -6.90 8.96 -12.72
C LYS A 78 -7.77 10.01 -13.42
N GLY A 79 -9.00 10.23 -12.95
CA GLY A 79 -9.89 11.28 -13.46
C GLY A 79 -9.59 12.68 -12.91
N LYS A 80 -8.80 12.76 -11.83
CA LYS A 80 -8.57 13.99 -11.04
C LYS A 80 -7.14 14.52 -11.15
N VAL A 81 -6.16 13.62 -11.30
CA VAL A 81 -4.74 13.95 -11.33
C VAL A 81 -4.10 13.31 -12.55
N ALA A 82 -3.25 14.08 -13.24
CA ALA A 82 -2.38 13.52 -14.27
C ALA A 82 -1.28 12.68 -13.60
N PHE A 83 -1.42 11.36 -13.67
CA PHE A 83 -0.35 10.44 -13.30
C PHE A 83 0.53 10.15 -14.50
N ASP A 84 1.83 10.08 -14.24
CA ASP A 84 2.72 9.35 -15.12
C ASP A 84 2.28 7.88 -15.22
N GLU A 85 2.30 7.31 -16.43
CA GLU A 85 1.79 5.96 -16.69
C GLU A 85 2.53 4.92 -15.84
N HIS A 86 3.84 5.10 -15.65
CA HIS A 86 4.65 4.21 -14.84
C HIS A 86 4.22 4.23 -13.36
N LEU A 87 3.87 5.40 -12.81
CA LEU A 87 3.34 5.49 -11.43
C LEU A 87 1.97 4.80 -11.31
N ALA A 88 1.10 4.98 -12.32
CA ALA A 88 -0.19 4.32 -12.35
C ALA A 88 -0.07 2.79 -12.43
N GLU A 89 0.86 2.27 -13.23
CA GLU A 89 1.17 0.84 -13.31
C GLU A 89 1.69 0.29 -11.98
N ARG A 90 2.56 1.04 -11.29
CA ARG A 90 3.08 0.64 -9.99
C ARG A 90 2.00 0.57 -8.92
N PHE A 91 1.09 1.53 -8.87
CA PHE A 91 -0.08 1.45 -8.00
C PHE A 91 -0.94 0.24 -8.37
N ALA A 92 -1.27 0.04 -9.64
CA ALA A 92 -2.03 -1.14 -10.06
C ALA A 92 -1.35 -2.47 -9.69
N SER A 93 -0.03 -2.54 -9.76
CA SER A 93 0.75 -3.71 -9.33
C SER A 93 0.65 -3.93 -7.81
N ALA A 94 0.84 -2.87 -7.01
CA ALA A 94 0.69 -2.96 -5.56
C ALA A 94 -0.72 -3.41 -5.14
N LEU A 95 -1.76 -3.03 -5.88
CA LEU A 95 -3.11 -3.53 -5.65
C LEU A 95 -3.23 -5.03 -5.88
N LYS A 96 -2.59 -5.53 -6.94
CA LYS A 96 -2.53 -6.98 -7.21
C LYS A 96 -1.74 -7.68 -6.10
N ALA A 97 -0.60 -7.13 -5.67
CA ALA A 97 0.22 -7.67 -4.59
C ALA A 97 -0.56 -7.73 -3.27
N ARG A 98 -1.26 -6.67 -2.89
CA ARG A 98 -2.14 -6.63 -1.71
C ARG A 98 -3.25 -7.67 -1.79
N ASN A 99 -3.95 -7.75 -2.92
CA ASN A 99 -5.03 -8.73 -3.10
C ASN A 99 -4.48 -10.16 -3.07
N ARG A 100 -3.29 -10.38 -3.66
CA ARG A 100 -2.55 -11.63 -3.60
C ARG A 100 -2.30 -12.01 -2.14
N LEU A 101 -1.74 -11.10 -1.35
CA LEU A 101 -1.46 -11.30 0.07
C LEU A 101 -2.71 -11.67 0.87
N ASN A 102 -3.74 -10.80 0.83
CA ASN A 102 -4.88 -10.89 1.75
C ASN A 102 -5.93 -11.93 1.36
N HIS A 103 -6.07 -12.23 0.06
CA HIS A 103 -7.17 -13.09 -0.41
C HIS A 103 -6.74 -14.45 -0.93
N GLY A 104 -5.47 -14.68 -1.26
CA GLY A 104 -5.08 -15.97 -1.85
C GLY A 104 -3.71 -16.50 -1.48
N PHE A 105 -2.96 -15.85 -0.57
CA PHE A 105 -1.61 -16.29 -0.25
C PHE A 105 -1.61 -17.72 0.28
N TYR A 106 -2.36 -17.98 1.35
CA TYR A 106 -2.46 -19.33 1.90
C TYR A 106 -3.21 -20.31 0.99
N GLU A 107 -4.18 -19.85 0.21
CA GLU A 107 -4.90 -20.70 -0.76
C GLU A 107 -3.95 -21.26 -1.83
N ARG A 108 -3.10 -20.41 -2.41
CA ARG A 108 -2.17 -20.81 -3.47
C ARG A 108 -1.04 -21.71 -2.97
N HIS A 109 -0.61 -21.52 -1.73
CA HIS A 109 0.43 -22.34 -1.12
C HIS A 109 -0.11 -23.62 -0.47
N ASN A 110 -1.38 -23.64 -0.07
CA ASN A 110 -2.11 -24.81 0.43
C ASN A 110 -1.29 -25.69 1.39
N ILE A 111 -0.88 -26.88 0.94
CA ILE A 111 -0.15 -27.88 1.73
C ILE A 111 1.35 -27.57 1.87
N ALA A 112 1.90 -26.59 1.14
CA ALA A 112 3.33 -26.22 1.21
C ALA A 112 3.75 -25.81 2.63
N ILE A 113 2.85 -25.23 3.42
CA ILE A 113 3.09 -24.89 4.82
C ILE A 113 3.41 -26.11 5.72
N GLN A 114 3.19 -27.33 5.22
CA GLN A 114 3.44 -28.58 5.94
C GLN A 114 4.86 -29.12 5.77
N SER A 115 5.60 -28.68 4.74
CA SER A 115 7.01 -29.06 4.54
C SER A 115 7.96 -27.91 4.81
N ASP A 116 9.21 -28.26 5.07
CA ASP A 116 10.29 -27.32 5.36
C ASP A 116 10.59 -26.48 4.11
N GLU A 117 10.77 -27.14 2.98
CA GLU A 117 11.02 -26.50 1.68
C GLU A 117 9.83 -25.65 1.22
N GLY A 118 8.60 -26.08 1.55
CA GLY A 118 7.40 -25.33 1.20
C GLY A 118 7.27 -24.05 2.00
N ARG A 119 7.68 -24.05 3.28
CA ARG A 119 7.73 -22.82 4.08
C ARG A 119 8.82 -21.86 3.61
N ASP A 120 9.98 -22.36 3.18
CA ASP A 120 11.03 -21.52 2.59
C ASP A 120 10.52 -20.81 1.32
N ILE A 121 9.79 -21.52 0.45
CA ILE A 121 9.15 -20.94 -0.75
C ILE A 121 8.12 -19.88 -0.37
N MET A 122 7.29 -20.15 0.64
CA MET A 122 6.28 -19.21 1.12
C MET A 122 6.91 -17.94 1.71
N VAL A 123 8.02 -18.07 2.45
CA VAL A 123 8.75 -16.92 3.00
C VAL A 123 9.36 -16.08 1.87
N ALA A 124 9.99 -16.71 0.88
CA ALA A 124 10.52 -16.00 -0.29
C ALA A 124 9.43 -15.23 -1.05
N ASP A 125 8.25 -15.83 -1.24
CA ASP A 125 7.12 -15.15 -1.88
C ASP A 125 6.61 -13.95 -1.07
N LEU A 126 6.64 -14.04 0.27
CA LEU A 126 6.32 -12.90 1.13
C LEU A 126 7.40 -11.83 1.13
N GLU A 127 8.66 -12.18 0.90
CA GLU A 127 9.75 -11.22 0.71
C GLU A 127 9.55 -10.39 -0.54
N GLU A 128 9.27 -11.04 -1.68
CA GLU A 128 8.94 -10.34 -2.93
C GLU A 128 7.73 -9.41 -2.77
N LEU A 129 6.63 -9.94 -2.20
CA LEU A 129 5.44 -9.13 -1.93
C LEU A 129 5.73 -7.95 -0.99
N HIS A 130 6.57 -8.16 0.03
CA HIS A 130 6.93 -7.12 0.97
C HIS A 130 7.74 -6.01 0.30
N GLU A 131 8.72 -6.36 -0.53
CA GLU A 131 9.53 -5.37 -1.24
C GLU A 131 8.67 -4.50 -2.17
N ASP A 132 7.78 -5.12 -2.94
CA ASP A 132 6.84 -4.41 -3.82
C ASP A 132 5.96 -3.44 -3.03
N LEU A 133 5.32 -3.93 -1.95
CA LEU A 133 4.41 -3.12 -1.14
C LEU A 133 5.14 -1.99 -0.40
N LEU A 134 6.31 -2.28 0.17
CA LEU A 134 7.13 -1.29 0.87
C LEU A 134 7.59 -0.17 -0.06
N GLN A 135 7.99 -0.52 -1.28
CA GLN A 135 8.43 0.45 -2.28
C GLN A 135 7.28 1.38 -2.69
N VAL A 136 6.09 0.84 -2.90
CA VAL A 136 4.92 1.66 -3.27
C VAL A 136 4.40 2.47 -2.09
N TRP A 137 4.41 1.93 -0.86
CA TRP A 137 4.10 2.70 0.34
C TRP A 137 4.97 3.96 0.45
N ARG A 138 6.30 3.82 0.29
CA ARG A 138 7.23 4.97 0.35
C ARG A 138 6.88 6.08 -0.65
N ILE A 139 6.40 5.70 -1.83
CA ILE A 139 5.97 6.66 -2.85
C ILE A 139 4.67 7.33 -2.47
N ALA A 140 3.68 6.54 -2.04
CA ALA A 140 2.41 7.09 -1.58
C ALA A 140 2.64 8.07 -0.42
N SER A 141 3.49 7.72 0.54
CA SER A 141 3.87 8.59 1.66
C SER A 141 4.55 9.89 1.19
N GLY A 142 5.48 9.81 0.23
CA GLY A 142 6.09 11.00 -0.37
C GLY A 142 5.07 11.91 -1.08
N LEU A 143 4.10 11.33 -1.78
CA LEU A 143 3.01 12.09 -2.41
C LEU A 143 2.09 12.75 -1.38
N THR A 144 1.71 12.02 -0.33
CA THR A 144 0.91 12.57 0.78
C THR A 144 1.63 13.73 1.45
N ALA A 145 2.92 13.60 1.71
CA ALA A 145 3.73 14.68 2.28
C ALA A 145 3.78 15.92 1.37
N ALA A 146 4.03 15.73 0.08
CA ALA A 146 4.01 16.84 -0.89
C ALA A 146 2.63 17.51 -0.98
N MET A 147 1.54 16.74 -0.88
CA MET A 147 0.18 17.29 -0.85
C MET A 147 -0.09 18.09 0.42
N ALA A 148 0.41 17.65 1.58
CA ALA A 148 0.29 18.39 2.83
C ALA A 148 1.01 19.74 2.73
N GLU A 149 2.24 19.76 2.20
CA GLU A 149 2.99 20.99 1.94
C GLU A 149 2.24 21.93 0.99
N LEU A 150 1.68 21.41 -0.11
CA LEU A 150 0.88 22.18 -1.06
C LEU A 150 -0.36 22.79 -0.39
N VAL A 151 -1.09 22.02 0.43
CA VAL A 151 -2.25 22.53 1.17
C VAL A 151 -1.84 23.68 2.10
N MET A 152 -0.72 23.56 2.81
CA MET A 152 -0.21 24.61 3.69
C MET A 152 0.17 25.88 2.90
N GLN A 153 0.80 25.72 1.73
CA GLN A 153 1.14 26.85 0.84
C GLN A 153 -0.12 27.58 0.36
N LEU A 154 -1.11 26.84 -0.14
CA LEU A 154 -2.39 27.40 -0.60
C LEU A 154 -3.16 28.13 0.52
N GLN A 155 -3.04 27.69 1.76
CA GLN A 155 -3.60 28.39 2.91
C GLN A 155 -2.86 29.69 3.23
N SER A 156 -1.54 29.73 3.05
CA SER A 156 -0.71 30.90 3.32
C SER A 156 -0.85 32.03 2.30
N GLU A 157 -1.22 31.70 1.05
CA GLU A 157 -1.41 32.66 -0.04
C GLU A 157 -2.78 33.36 0.01
N LYS A 158 -3.67 32.95 0.93
CA LYS A 158 -4.99 33.55 1.08
C LYS A 158 -4.83 34.97 1.67
N PRO A 159 -5.29 36.04 0.99
CA PRO A 159 -5.30 37.37 1.57
C PRO A 159 -6.12 37.32 2.86
N THR A 160 -5.56 37.83 3.96
CA THR A 160 -6.35 38.16 5.16
C THR A 160 -7.44 39.14 4.75
N GLU A 161 -8.69 38.68 4.74
CA GLU A 161 -9.88 39.56 4.74
C GLU A 161 -9.95 40.39 6.02
#